data_AF-A0A9W8Z5H0-F1
#
_entry.id   AF-A0A9W8Z5H0-F1
#
_cell.length_a   1.000
_cell.length_b   1.000
_cell.length_c   1.000
_cell.angle_alpha   90.00
_cell.angle_beta   90.00
_cell.angle_gamma   90.00
#
_symmetry.space_group_name_H-M   'P 1'
#
loop_
_entity.id
_entity.type
_entity.pdbx_description
1 polymer ?
#
loop_
_entity_poly.entity_id
_entity_poly.type
_entity_poly.pdbx_seq_one_letter_code
_entity_poly.pdbx_strand_id
1 'polypeptide(L)'
;RTPPWNERPRLEKPPPADLKYTKPLSIVFHDSSQEITGKFDKSTVTNRIELKTRGEASSKAEVADDESPVPEPEPQQVFGVNKNSYTIFQTLFHIEDEGATPGKIKWDRFVGALTNLGFSAQALHGSAWQFTPSPDLGLSRGIQFHQSHPDTDIPYDIARQFGRCLKHAYGWDGSMFKKK
;
A
#
# COMPACT_ATOMS: atom_id res chain seq x y z
N ARG A 1 22.62 -5.30 43.96
CA ARG A 1 22.93 -6.69 43.54
C ARG A 1 21.62 -7.29 43.06
N THR A 2 21.46 -7.51 41.76
CA THR A 2 20.27 -8.14 41.18
C THR A 2 20.24 -9.63 41.52
N PRO A 3 19.07 -10.22 41.83
CA PRO A 3 18.96 -11.66 42.07
C PRO A 3 19.37 -12.45 40.82
N PRO A 4 19.96 -13.66 41.01
CA PRO A 4 20.37 -14.51 39.89
C PRO A 4 19.14 -14.99 39.09
N TRP A 5 19.30 -15.01 37.77
CA TRP A 5 18.29 -15.44 36.83
C TRP A 5 18.06 -16.95 36.94
N ASN A 6 16.83 -17.38 37.26
CA ASN A 6 16.45 -18.79 37.14
C ASN A 6 15.99 -19.07 35.71
N GLU A 7 16.70 -19.97 35.01
CA GLU A 7 16.25 -20.50 33.73
C GLU A 7 14.96 -21.30 33.92
N ARG A 8 13.91 -20.93 33.16
CA ARG A 8 12.67 -21.71 33.10
C ARG A 8 12.92 -22.99 32.30
N PRO A 9 12.32 -24.13 32.67
CA PRO A 9 12.44 -25.35 31.89
C PRO A 9 11.91 -25.11 30.48
N ARG A 10 12.73 -25.47 29.48
CA ARG A 10 12.39 -25.37 28.07
C ARG A 10 11.29 -26.39 27.77
N LEU A 11 10.06 -25.92 27.57
CA LEU A 11 9.02 -26.75 26.98
C LEU A 11 9.48 -27.16 25.57
N GLU A 12 9.51 -28.46 25.32
CA GLU A 12 9.80 -29.00 24.00
C GLU A 12 8.74 -28.49 23.01
N LYS A 13 9.18 -28.03 21.84
CA LYS A 13 8.27 -27.60 20.79
C LYS A 13 7.52 -28.84 20.29
N PRO A 14 6.17 -28.80 20.17
CA PRO A 14 5.44 -29.90 19.55
C PRO A 14 5.95 -30.11 18.11
N PRO A 15 5.93 -31.34 17.60
CA PRO A 15 6.38 -31.62 16.24
C PRO A 15 5.56 -30.81 15.23
N PRO A 16 6.16 -30.41 14.09
CA PRO A 16 5.47 -29.60 13.09
C PRO A 16 4.25 -30.38 12.58
N ALA A 17 3.06 -29.83 12.82
CA ALA A 17 1.83 -30.37 12.26
C ALA A 17 1.93 -30.34 10.72
N ASP A 18 1.60 -31.48 10.09
CA ASP A 18 1.62 -31.66 8.65
C ASP A 18 0.59 -30.70 8.00
N LEU A 19 1.07 -29.56 7.49
CA LEU A 19 0.28 -28.46 6.89
C LEU A 19 -0.28 -28.82 5.49
N LYS A 20 -0.70 -30.07 5.27
CA LYS A 20 -1.20 -30.53 3.96
C LYS A 20 -2.71 -30.51 3.79
N TYR A 21 -3.46 -30.01 4.78
CA TYR A 21 -4.92 -29.93 4.69
C TYR A 21 -5.45 -28.72 5.46
N THR A 22 -5.30 -27.51 4.89
CA THR A 22 -6.14 -26.38 5.31
C THR A 22 -7.56 -26.64 4.83
N LYS A 23 -8.35 -27.29 5.69
CA LYS A 23 -9.80 -27.35 5.49
C LYS A 23 -10.32 -25.92 5.59
N PRO A 24 -11.08 -25.41 4.60
CA PRO A 24 -11.78 -24.15 4.78
C PRO A 24 -12.68 -24.28 6.02
N LEU A 25 -12.73 -23.23 6.83
CA LEU A 25 -13.66 -23.14 7.97
C LEU A 25 -15.08 -23.16 7.40
N SER A 26 -15.63 -24.35 7.20
CA SER A 26 -17.04 -24.53 6.89
C SER A 26 -17.83 -24.02 8.09
N ILE A 27 -18.65 -23.00 7.85
CA ILE A 27 -19.52 -22.35 8.84
C ILE A 27 -20.40 -23.39 9.59
N VAL A 28 -20.69 -24.52 8.94
CA VAL A 28 -21.55 -25.59 9.44
C VAL A 28 -20.95 -26.39 10.61
N PHE A 29 -19.62 -26.49 10.71
CA PHE A 29 -18.94 -27.25 11.77
C PHE A 29 -18.32 -26.34 12.84
N HIS A 30 -18.70 -25.06 12.88
CA HIS A 30 -18.26 -24.17 13.94
C HIS A 30 -18.96 -24.55 15.26
N ASP A 31 -18.21 -25.10 16.20
CA ASP A 31 -18.68 -25.35 17.56
C ASP A 31 -18.82 -24.00 18.28
N SER A 32 -20.05 -23.50 18.35
CA SER A 32 -20.37 -22.21 18.99
C SER A 32 -20.02 -22.14 20.49
N SER A 33 -19.67 -23.27 21.12
CA SER A 33 -19.20 -23.29 22.51
C SER A 33 -17.71 -22.94 22.67
N GLN A 34 -16.93 -22.98 21.58
CA GLN A 34 -15.49 -22.65 21.56
C GLN A 34 -15.21 -21.24 21.02
N GLU A 35 -16.24 -20.40 20.90
CA GLU A 35 -16.14 -19.04 20.40
C GLU A 35 -15.45 -18.13 21.43
N ILE A 36 -14.16 -17.84 21.22
CA ILE A 36 -13.35 -17.01 22.13
C ILE A 36 -13.74 -15.52 22.02
N THR A 37 -14.22 -15.09 20.86
CA THR A 37 -14.39 -13.66 20.53
C THR A 37 -15.81 -13.13 20.79
N GLY A 38 -16.77 -13.99 21.13
CA GLY A 38 -18.15 -13.60 21.37
C GLY A 38 -18.93 -13.25 20.09
N LYS A 39 -20.24 -13.49 20.13
CA LYS A 39 -21.15 -13.32 18.99
C LYS A 39 -21.33 -11.85 18.64
N PHE A 40 -20.74 -11.41 17.53
CA PHE A 40 -20.94 -10.06 17.00
C PHE A 40 -22.26 -9.99 16.23
N ASP A 41 -23.31 -9.48 16.86
CA ASP A 41 -24.59 -9.27 16.19
C ASP A 41 -24.57 -7.98 15.35
N LYS A 42 -24.42 -8.13 14.03
CA LYS A 42 -24.43 -6.99 13.09
C LYS A 42 -25.72 -6.17 13.15
N SER A 43 -26.83 -6.74 13.65
CA SER A 43 -28.10 -6.02 13.80
C SER A 43 -28.11 -5.05 14.99
N THR A 44 -27.13 -5.15 15.90
CA THR A 44 -27.00 -4.26 17.07
C THR A 44 -26.04 -3.09 16.85
N VAL A 45 -25.41 -3.00 15.67
CA VAL A 45 -24.58 -1.85 15.28
C VAL A 45 -25.49 -0.66 15.00
N THR A 46 -25.87 0.02 16.07
CA THR A 46 -26.41 1.37 15.97
C THR A 46 -25.28 2.30 15.54
N ASN A 47 -25.53 3.10 14.51
CA ASN A 47 -24.59 4.09 14.00
C ASN A 47 -24.38 5.16 15.09
N ARG A 48 -23.39 4.95 15.95
CA ARG A 48 -22.95 5.95 16.92
C ARG A 48 -22.12 6.97 16.16
N ILE A 49 -22.80 7.99 15.65
CA ILE A 49 -22.17 9.22 15.18
C ILE A 49 -21.55 9.87 16.43
N GLU A 50 -20.25 9.68 16.62
CA GLU A 50 -19.50 10.45 17.61
C GLU A 50 -19.40 11.90 17.11
N LEU A 51 -20.35 12.71 17.56
CA LEU A 51 -20.31 14.15 17.42
C LEU A 51 -19.12 14.68 18.22
N LYS A 52 -18.17 15.33 17.54
CA LYS A 52 -17.19 16.19 18.23
C LYS A 52 -17.96 17.22 19.07
N THR A 53 -17.62 17.29 20.35
CA THR A 53 -18.21 18.22 21.31
C THR A 53 -17.92 19.67 20.92
N ARG A 54 -18.94 20.39 20.44
CA ARG A 54 -18.95 21.85 20.38
C ARG A 54 -20.36 22.31 20.77
N GLY A 55 -20.43 23.28 21.68
CA GLY A 55 -21.66 23.71 22.35
C GLY A 55 -22.81 24.14 21.43
N GLU A 56 -24.01 23.99 21.97
CA GLU A 56 -25.33 24.44 21.51
C GLU A 56 -25.35 25.87 20.94
N ALA A 57 -26.34 26.34 20.17
CA ALA A 57 -27.40 25.80 19.31
C ALA A 57 -28.08 27.07 18.73
N SER A 58 -28.50 27.08 17.46
CA SER A 58 -29.80 27.68 17.07
C SER A 58 -30.03 27.54 15.56
N SER A 59 -31.27 27.16 15.27
CA SER A 59 -31.92 26.96 13.97
C SER A 59 -31.87 28.17 13.03
N LYS A 60 -31.69 27.93 11.73
CA LYS A 60 -32.68 28.27 10.68
C LYS A 60 -32.26 27.65 9.34
N ALA A 61 -33.20 26.99 8.68
CA ALA A 61 -33.08 26.57 7.30
C ALA A 61 -33.18 27.78 6.37
N GLU A 62 -32.21 27.94 5.49
CA GLU A 62 -32.36 28.63 4.19
C GLU A 62 -31.47 27.87 3.19
N VAL A 63 -32.11 27.42 2.11
CA VAL A 63 -31.48 26.76 0.97
C VAL A 63 -30.77 27.87 0.19
N ALA A 64 -29.46 27.96 0.33
CA ALA A 64 -28.61 28.78 -0.53
C ALA A 64 -27.81 27.83 -1.43
N ASP A 65 -28.03 27.98 -2.72
CA ASP A 65 -27.28 27.39 -3.81
C ASP A 65 -25.84 27.90 -3.72
N ASP A 66 -24.94 27.12 -3.12
CA ASP A 66 -23.50 27.41 -3.06
C ASP A 66 -22.84 26.69 -4.24
N GLU A 67 -22.82 27.37 -5.39
CA GLU A 67 -21.90 27.07 -6.48
C GLU A 67 -20.49 27.45 -6.02
N SER A 68 -19.90 26.62 -5.16
CA SER A 68 -18.49 26.72 -4.81
C SER A 68 -17.66 26.55 -6.08
N PRO A 69 -16.75 27.49 -6.40
CA PRO A 69 -15.94 27.41 -7.60
C PRO A 69 -15.08 26.15 -7.54
N VAL A 70 -15.18 25.33 -8.58
CA VAL A 70 -14.30 24.19 -8.81
C VAL A 70 -12.86 24.67 -8.68
N PRO A 71 -12.06 24.16 -7.73
CA PRO A 71 -10.68 24.60 -7.57
C PRO A 71 -9.93 24.32 -8.86
N GLU A 72 -9.36 25.37 -9.44
CA GLU A 72 -8.47 25.31 -10.60
C GLU A 72 -7.32 24.34 -10.27
N PRO A 73 -7.03 23.34 -11.13
CA PRO A 73 -6.05 22.32 -10.80
C PRO A 73 -4.67 22.97 -10.66
N GLU A 74 -4.05 22.84 -9.47
CA GLU A 74 -2.67 23.25 -9.29
C GLU A 74 -1.77 22.60 -10.36
N PRO A 75 -0.73 23.29 -10.86
CA PRO A 75 0.11 22.79 -11.93
C PRO A 75 0.74 21.46 -11.53
N GLN A 76 0.26 20.37 -12.13
CA GLN A 76 0.75 19.03 -11.88
C GLN A 76 2.23 18.95 -12.31
N GLN A 77 3.09 18.52 -11.39
CA GLN A 77 4.52 18.34 -11.66
C GLN A 77 4.72 17.30 -12.77
N VAL A 78 5.39 17.68 -13.87
CA VAL A 78 5.67 16.76 -14.99
C VAL A 78 7.13 16.31 -14.95
N PHE A 79 7.33 15.00 -14.84
CA PHE A 79 8.63 14.34 -14.80
C PHE A 79 9.09 13.93 -16.20
N GLY A 80 10.20 14.50 -16.64
CA GLY A 80 10.92 14.01 -17.82
C GLY A 80 11.75 12.77 -17.47
N VAL A 81 11.39 11.61 -18.01
CA VAL A 81 12.06 10.32 -17.76
C VAL A 81 12.64 9.74 -19.05
N ASN A 82 13.69 8.93 -18.94
CA ASN A 82 14.25 8.25 -20.12
C ASN A 82 13.28 7.18 -20.66
N LYS A 83 13.52 6.71 -21.89
CA LYS A 83 12.67 5.72 -22.57
C LYS A 83 12.39 4.47 -21.71
N ASN A 84 13.41 3.94 -21.05
CA ASN A 84 13.29 2.70 -20.28
C ASN A 84 12.43 2.92 -19.03
N SER A 85 12.70 3.98 -18.26
CA SER A 85 11.90 4.36 -17.09
C SER A 85 10.45 4.66 -17.49
N TYR A 86 10.23 5.31 -18.63
CA TYR A 86 8.90 5.61 -19.12
C TYR A 86 8.05 4.36 -19.31
N THR A 87 8.58 3.31 -19.96
CA THR A 87 7.87 2.03 -20.14
C THR A 87 7.51 1.36 -18.80
N ILE A 88 8.36 1.54 -17.78
CA ILE A 88 8.07 1.05 -16.43
C ILE A 88 6.89 1.82 -15.83
N PHE A 89 6.94 3.16 -15.83
CA PHE A 89 5.85 3.99 -15.32
C PHE A 89 4.54 3.80 -16.09
N GLN A 90 4.61 3.59 -17.39
CA GLN A 90 3.49 3.20 -18.24
C GLN A 90 2.81 1.91 -17.74
N THR A 91 3.61 0.89 -17.39
CA THR A 91 3.09 -0.36 -16.82
C THR A 91 2.53 -0.15 -15.40
N LEU A 92 3.22 0.63 -14.56
CA LEU A 92 2.82 0.95 -13.18
C LEU A 92 1.52 1.77 -13.11
N PHE A 93 1.26 2.68 -14.06
CA PHE A 93 0.09 3.56 -14.05
C PHE A 93 -1.00 3.19 -15.07
N HIS A 94 -0.74 2.26 -15.99
CA HIS A 94 -1.66 1.81 -17.05
C HIS A 94 -1.97 2.97 -17.98
N ILE A 95 -0.89 3.52 -18.52
CA ILE A 95 -0.98 4.46 -19.62
C ILE A 95 -1.21 3.62 -20.87
N GLU A 96 -2.31 3.85 -21.57
CA GLU A 96 -2.66 3.14 -22.79
C GLU A 96 -1.55 3.32 -23.84
N ASP A 97 -1.17 2.22 -24.50
CA ASP A 97 -0.27 2.20 -25.64
C ASP A 97 -0.88 1.31 -26.69
N GLU A 98 -0.97 1.78 -27.93
CA GLU A 98 -1.63 1.10 -29.06
C GLU A 98 -0.81 -0.10 -29.59
N GLY A 99 -0.33 -0.98 -28.71
CA GLY A 99 0.40 -2.18 -29.09
C GLY A 99 1.30 -2.80 -28.02
N ALA A 100 1.43 -2.17 -26.84
CA ALA A 100 2.27 -2.73 -25.77
C ALA A 100 1.42 -3.59 -24.80
N THR A 101 1.57 -4.91 -24.87
CA THR A 101 1.03 -5.78 -23.82
C THR A 101 1.82 -5.54 -22.52
N PRO A 102 1.16 -5.21 -21.40
CA PRO A 102 1.86 -5.03 -20.13
C PRO A 102 2.53 -6.33 -19.68
N GLY A 103 3.86 -6.35 -19.71
CA GLY A 103 4.68 -7.54 -19.41
C GLY A 103 5.18 -7.60 -17.97
N LYS A 104 5.94 -8.65 -17.66
CA LYS A 104 6.74 -8.74 -16.42
C LYS A 104 7.83 -7.66 -16.44
N ILE A 105 8.07 -7.04 -15.29
CA ILE A 105 9.11 -6.01 -15.13
C ILE A 105 10.28 -6.61 -14.35
N LYS A 106 11.50 -6.54 -14.89
CA LYS A 106 12.69 -6.92 -14.12
C LYS A 106 12.86 -6.01 -12.89
N TRP A 107 13.10 -6.57 -11.70
CA TRP A 107 13.29 -5.78 -10.47
C TRP A 107 14.35 -4.68 -10.62
N ASP A 108 15.50 -4.99 -11.22
CA ASP A 108 16.57 -4.01 -11.42
C ASP A 108 16.14 -2.84 -12.32
N ARG A 109 15.24 -3.09 -13.28
CA ARG A 109 14.68 -2.04 -14.13
C ARG A 109 13.71 -1.15 -13.35
N PHE A 110 12.94 -1.73 -12.44
CA PHE A 110 12.09 -0.96 -11.53
C PHE A 110 12.91 -0.10 -10.57
N VAL A 111 13.95 -0.68 -9.94
CA VAL A 111 14.88 0.07 -9.08
C VAL A 111 15.51 1.21 -9.87
N GLY A 112 16.06 0.92 -11.05
CA GLY A 112 16.64 1.92 -11.95
C GLY A 112 15.65 3.01 -12.38
N ALA A 113 14.36 2.68 -12.54
CA ALA A 113 13.35 3.67 -12.91
C ALA A 113 13.12 4.69 -11.79
N LEU A 114 13.02 4.22 -10.54
CA LEU A 114 12.86 5.10 -9.37
C LEU A 114 14.15 5.87 -9.06
N THR A 115 15.33 5.27 -9.22
CA THR A 115 16.59 6.00 -8.99
C THR A 115 16.81 7.11 -10.03
N ASN A 116 16.47 6.86 -11.30
CA ASN A 116 16.49 7.89 -12.34
C ASN A 116 15.51 9.05 -12.07
N LEU A 117 14.46 8.82 -11.28
CA LEU A 117 13.52 9.84 -10.87
C LEU A 117 14.02 10.67 -9.68
N GLY A 118 15.08 10.22 -9.01
CA GLY A 118 15.66 10.90 -7.85
C GLY A 118 15.47 10.18 -6.52
N PHE A 119 15.09 8.90 -6.52
CA PHE A 119 15.15 8.09 -5.29
C PHE A 119 16.54 7.50 -5.07
N SER A 120 16.93 7.33 -3.82
CA SER A 120 17.96 6.38 -3.43
C SER A 120 17.29 5.05 -3.10
N ALA A 121 17.88 3.94 -3.53
CA ALA A 121 17.37 2.59 -3.26
C ALA A 121 18.35 1.86 -2.33
N GLN A 122 17.85 1.35 -1.21
CA GLN A 122 18.62 0.63 -0.21
C GLN A 122 17.97 -0.72 0.06
N ALA A 123 18.73 -1.81 -0.11
CA ALA A 123 18.32 -3.12 0.34
C ALA A 123 18.33 -3.15 1.87
N LEU A 124 17.20 -3.52 2.47
CA LEU A 124 17.08 -3.76 3.89
C LEU A 124 17.32 -5.25 4.18
N HIS A 125 16.70 -5.79 5.23
CA HIS A 125 16.78 -7.20 5.56
C HIS A 125 15.86 -8.03 4.65
N GLY A 126 16.33 -9.18 4.20
CA GLY A 126 15.57 -10.08 3.34
C GLY A 126 15.36 -9.49 1.93
N SER A 127 14.12 -9.58 1.42
CA SER A 127 13.75 -9.06 0.10
C SER A 127 13.14 -7.65 0.15
N ALA A 128 13.24 -6.95 1.28
CA ALA A 128 12.72 -5.59 1.45
C ALA A 128 13.70 -4.53 0.92
N TRP A 129 13.17 -3.55 0.20
CA TRP A 129 13.91 -2.42 -0.33
C TRP A 129 13.24 -1.10 0.06
N GLN A 130 14.04 -0.20 0.64
CA GLN A 130 13.64 1.16 0.96
C GLN A 130 14.01 2.10 -0.18
N PHE A 131 13.06 2.92 -0.61
CA PHE A 131 13.26 4.01 -1.56
C PHE A 131 13.07 5.34 -0.83
N THR A 132 14.15 6.11 -0.72
CA THR A 132 14.14 7.41 -0.04
C THR A 132 14.33 8.52 -1.08
N PRO A 133 13.41 9.49 -1.18
CA PRO A 133 13.49 10.55 -2.18
C PRO A 133 14.68 11.48 -1.91
N SER A 134 15.30 11.98 -2.97
CA SER A 134 16.24 13.11 -2.89
C SER A 134 15.50 14.38 -2.45
N PRO A 135 16.15 15.29 -1.70
CA PRO A 135 15.59 16.60 -1.37
C PRO A 135 15.07 17.38 -2.60
N ASP A 136 15.69 17.20 -3.77
CA ASP A 136 15.33 17.88 -5.02
C ASP A 136 13.95 17.49 -5.56
N LEU A 137 13.44 16.32 -5.16
CA LEU A 137 12.16 15.80 -5.64
C LEU A 137 10.96 16.44 -4.92
N GLY A 138 11.19 17.15 -3.81
CA GLY A 138 10.14 17.79 -3.01
C GLY A 138 9.24 16.82 -2.24
N LEU A 139 9.65 15.55 -2.10
CA LEU A 139 8.89 14.53 -1.38
C LEU A 139 9.43 14.38 0.05
N SER A 140 8.53 14.30 1.02
CA SER A 140 8.88 14.20 2.45
C SER A 140 9.07 12.76 2.94
N ARG A 141 8.43 11.78 2.29
CA ARG A 141 8.39 10.39 2.76
C ARG A 141 9.01 9.41 1.76
N GLY A 142 9.74 8.43 2.27
CA GLY A 142 10.14 7.25 1.51
C GLY A 142 9.01 6.23 1.35
N ILE A 143 9.30 5.19 0.58
CA ILE A 143 8.41 4.05 0.32
C ILE A 143 9.20 2.74 0.31
N GLN A 144 8.60 1.67 0.78
CA GLN A 144 9.22 0.34 0.80
C GLN A 144 8.50 -0.60 -0.16
N PHE A 145 9.26 -1.36 -0.95
CA PHE A 145 8.75 -2.43 -1.79
C PHE A 145 9.49 -3.73 -1.52
N HIS A 146 8.86 -4.85 -1.86
CA HIS A 146 9.46 -6.16 -1.71
C HIS A 146 9.82 -6.71 -3.08
N GLN A 147 11.07 -7.15 -3.21
CA GLN A 147 11.50 -7.97 -4.32
C GLN A 147 10.80 -9.33 -4.21
N SER A 148 10.17 -9.76 -5.28
CA SER A 148 9.58 -11.10 -5.37
C SER A 148 10.69 -12.15 -5.25
N HIS A 149 10.42 -13.21 -4.49
CA HIS A 149 11.27 -14.40 -4.37
C HIS A 149 10.39 -15.61 -4.69
N PRO A 150 10.83 -16.60 -5.51
CA PRO A 150 12.15 -16.78 -6.13
C PRO A 150 12.39 -16.02 -7.42
N ASP A 151 11.34 -15.62 -8.12
CA ASP A 151 11.47 -14.90 -9.38
C ASP A 151 11.79 -13.43 -9.11
N THR A 152 12.91 -12.96 -9.65
CA THR A 152 13.33 -11.54 -9.54
C THR A 152 12.47 -10.61 -10.39
N ASP A 153 11.61 -11.14 -11.26
CA ASP A 153 10.73 -10.33 -12.09
C ASP A 153 9.42 -10.02 -11.35
N ILE A 154 9.00 -8.76 -11.42
CA ILE A 154 7.74 -8.25 -10.90
C ILE A 154 6.62 -8.61 -11.89
N PRO A 155 5.64 -9.43 -11.48
CA PRO A 155 4.45 -9.69 -12.28
C PRO A 155 3.61 -8.42 -12.51
N TYR A 156 2.82 -8.39 -13.57
CA TYR A 156 2.03 -7.20 -13.95
C TYR A 156 1.10 -6.73 -12.83
N ASP A 157 0.37 -7.64 -12.18
CA ASP A 157 -0.52 -7.37 -11.06
C ASP A 157 0.19 -6.74 -9.86
N ILE A 158 1.40 -7.19 -9.54
CA ILE A 158 2.24 -6.60 -8.49
C ILE A 158 2.75 -5.22 -8.93
N ALA A 159 3.13 -5.05 -10.20
CA ALA A 159 3.48 -3.74 -10.74
C ALA A 159 2.31 -2.76 -10.62
N ARG A 160 1.06 -3.20 -10.87
CA ARG A 160 -0.14 -2.38 -10.63
C ARG A 160 -0.29 -1.98 -9.16
N GLN A 161 0.03 -2.89 -8.24
CA GLN A 161 -0.01 -2.58 -6.82
C GLN A 161 1.02 -1.52 -6.46
N PHE A 162 2.23 -1.59 -7.00
CA PHE A 162 3.26 -0.58 -6.76
C PHE A 162 2.84 0.79 -7.30
N GLY A 163 2.26 0.85 -8.49
CA GLY A 163 1.71 2.09 -9.04
C GLY A 163 0.62 2.70 -8.17
N ARG A 164 -0.31 1.88 -7.64
CA ARG A 164 -1.29 2.34 -6.64
C ARG A 164 -0.64 2.87 -5.38
N CYS A 165 0.37 2.18 -4.86
CA CYS A 165 1.12 2.64 -3.68
C CYS A 165 1.79 4.01 -3.93
N LEU A 166 2.40 4.21 -5.10
CA LEU A 166 2.98 5.50 -5.49
C LEU A 166 1.91 6.59 -5.63
N LYS A 167 0.76 6.27 -6.23
CA LYS A 167 -0.38 7.19 -6.32
C LYS A 167 -0.89 7.61 -4.94
N HIS A 168 -1.02 6.66 -4.01
CA HIS A 168 -1.45 6.97 -2.64
C HIS A 168 -0.40 7.74 -1.84
N ALA A 169 0.88 7.45 -2.04
CA ALA A 169 1.95 8.11 -1.29
C ALA A 169 2.23 9.54 -1.77
N TYR A 170 2.14 9.77 -3.08
CA TYR A 170 2.65 10.98 -3.73
C TYR A 170 1.64 11.68 -4.65
N GLY A 171 0.43 11.14 -4.82
CA GLY A 171 -0.57 11.68 -5.75
C GLY A 171 -0.25 11.43 -7.22
N TRP A 172 0.75 10.60 -7.53
CA TRP A 172 1.22 10.42 -8.90
C TRP A 172 0.28 9.62 -9.78
N ASP A 173 0.22 10.02 -11.05
CA ASP A 173 -0.51 9.34 -12.10
C ASP A 173 0.33 9.20 -13.38
N GLY A 174 -0.24 8.57 -14.39
CA GLY A 174 0.44 8.36 -15.67
C GLY A 174 0.71 9.65 -16.45
N SER A 175 -0.17 10.65 -16.35
CA SER A 175 -0.04 11.95 -17.04
C SER A 175 1.15 12.76 -16.54
N MET A 176 1.62 12.53 -15.31
CA MET A 176 2.80 13.20 -14.76
C MET A 176 4.12 12.74 -15.40
N PHE A 177 4.15 11.66 -16.18
CA PHE A 177 5.39 11.16 -16.78
C PHE A 177 5.42 11.42 -18.28
N LYS A 178 6.51 12.02 -18.76
CA LYS A 178 6.78 12.18 -20.19
C LYS A 178 8.16 11.65 -20.55
N LYS A 179 8.28 11.08 -21.74
CA LYS A 179 9.58 10.70 -22.30
C LYS A 179 10.40 11.96 -22.61
N LYS A 180 11.62 12.02 -22.06
CA LYS A 180 12.69 12.95 -22.49
C LYS A 180 13.18 12.55 -23.89
#